data_AF-A0A522GDQ5-F1
#
_entry.id   AF-A0A522GDQ5-F1
#
_cell.length_a   1.000
_cell.length_b   1.000
_cell.length_c   1.000
_cell.angle_alpha   90.00
_cell.angle_beta   90.00
_cell.angle_gamma   90.00
#
_symmetry.space_group_name_H-M   'P 1'
#
loop_
_entity.id
_entity.type
_entity.pdbx_description
1 polymer ?
#
loop_
_entity_poly.entity_id
_entity_poly.type
_entity_poly.pdbx_seq_one_letter_code
_entity_poly.pdbx_strand_id
1 'polypeptide(L)'
;MPKLAVRLMPDGTYSNLASDAEHQEAYENAEDLAQHLKTYILRKEQENPSWTREFNLERTRKGVETKMRSGVWDLEPPELNWVMKRVVELLA
;
A
#
# COMPACT_ATOMS: atom_id res chain seq x y z
N MET A 1 -23.84 -13.52 -18.80
CA MET A 1 -23.31 -12.23 -19.29
C MET A 1 -22.64 -11.51 -18.12
N PRO A 2 -21.36 -11.12 -18.22
CA PRO A 2 -20.71 -10.31 -17.18
C PRO A 2 -21.41 -8.95 -17.09
N LYS A 3 -21.62 -8.45 -15.87
CA LYS A 3 -22.21 -7.14 -15.61
C LYS A 3 -21.09 -6.20 -15.15
N LEU A 4 -21.00 -5.01 -15.73
CA LEU A 4 -20.05 -3.98 -15.36
C LEU A 4 -20.75 -2.97 -14.43
N ALA A 5 -20.19 -2.75 -13.25
CA ALA A 5 -20.66 -1.68 -12.36
C ALA A 5 -20.16 -0.33 -12.89
N VAL A 6 -21.05 0.65 -12.99
CA VAL A 6 -20.77 2.02 -13.43
C VAL A 6 -21.49 3.02 -12.52
N ARG A 7 -20.91 4.19 -12.33
CA ARG A 7 -21.48 5.33 -11.60
C ARG A 7 -21.99 6.36 -12.62
N LEU A 8 -23.18 6.92 -12.40
CA LEU A 8 -23.70 8.05 -13.16
C LEU A 8 -23.03 9.34 -12.66
N MET A 9 -22.41 10.07 -13.57
CA MET A 9 -21.68 11.31 -13.31
C MET A 9 -22.63 12.53 -13.43
N PRO A 10 -22.27 13.71 -12.87
CA PRO A 10 -23.11 14.90 -12.92
C PRO A 10 -23.42 15.42 -14.33
N ASP A 11 -22.58 15.11 -15.31
CA ASP A 11 -22.77 15.47 -16.72
C ASP A 11 -23.67 14.47 -17.49
N GLY A 12 -24.22 13.46 -16.80
CA GLY A 12 -25.07 12.43 -17.37
C GLY A 12 -24.32 11.26 -18.00
N THR A 13 -22.99 11.24 -17.96
CA THR A 13 -22.17 10.12 -18.45
C THR A 13 -22.03 9.02 -17.40
N TYR A 14 -21.68 7.80 -17.83
CA TYR A 14 -21.38 6.69 -16.92
C TYR A 14 -19.89 6.40 -16.91
N SER A 15 -19.30 6.25 -15.72
CA SER A 15 -17.89 5.92 -15.54
C SER A 15 -17.73 4.74 -14.58
N ASN A 16 -16.75 3.88 -14.85
CA ASN A 16 -16.26 2.86 -13.92
C ASN A 16 -14.92 3.23 -13.29
N LEU A 17 -14.43 4.45 -13.53
CA LEU A 17 -13.19 4.96 -12.96
C LEU A 17 -13.45 5.49 -11.55
N ALA A 18 -12.44 5.33 -10.67
CA ALA A 18 -12.44 6.02 -9.40
C ALA A 18 -12.39 7.53 -9.62
N SER A 19 -13.10 8.28 -8.78
CA SER A 19 -13.03 9.74 -8.74
C SER A 19 -11.67 10.23 -8.23
N ASP A 20 -11.35 11.49 -8.48
CA ASP A 20 -10.13 12.11 -7.95
C ASP A 20 -10.07 12.05 -6.42
N ALA A 21 -11.21 12.17 -5.74
CA ALA A 21 -11.29 12.04 -4.29
C ALA A 21 -10.94 10.61 -3.81
N GLU A 22 -11.45 9.59 -4.49
CA GLU A 22 -11.12 8.18 -4.19
C GLU A 22 -9.64 7.89 -4.47
N HIS A 23 -9.07 8.44 -5.54
CA HIS A 23 -7.63 8.35 -5.80
C HIS A 23 -6.79 9.06 -4.74
N GLN A 24 -7.21 10.25 -4.29
CA GLN A 24 -6.52 11.01 -3.26
C GLN A 24 -6.53 10.27 -1.92
N GLU A 25 -7.68 9.71 -1.52
CA GLU A 25 -7.80 8.91 -0.30
C GLU A 25 -6.92 7.66 -0.37
N ALA A 26 -6.91 6.93 -1.49
CA ALA A 26 -6.05 5.76 -1.68
C ALA A 26 -4.55 6.13 -1.57
N TYR A 27 -4.16 7.27 -2.14
CA TYR A 27 -2.80 7.79 -2.03
C TYR A 27 -2.43 8.13 -0.57
N GLU A 28 -3.29 8.84 0.15
CA GLU A 28 -3.06 9.22 1.54
C GLU A 28 -2.91 7.99 2.45
N ASN A 29 -3.77 6.99 2.25
CA ASN A 29 -3.68 5.71 2.97
C ASN A 29 -2.37 4.97 2.67
N ALA A 30 -1.92 4.98 1.41
CA ALA A 30 -0.67 4.35 1.02
C ALA A 30 0.56 5.07 1.62
N GLU A 31 0.56 6.41 1.63
CA GLU A 31 1.64 7.21 2.22
C GLU A 31 1.71 7.01 3.74
N ASP A 32 0.56 7.01 4.43
CA ASP A 32 0.50 6.74 5.87
C ASP A 32 1.03 5.33 6.20
N LEU A 33 0.63 4.32 5.40
CA LEU A 33 1.17 2.97 5.55
C LEU A 33 2.69 2.94 5.37
N ALA A 34 3.22 3.62 4.35
CA ALA A 34 4.67 3.69 4.14
C ALA A 34 5.39 4.29 5.35
N GLN A 35 4.84 5.35 5.95
CA GLN A 35 5.38 6.00 7.13
C GLN A 35 5.36 5.09 8.38
N HIS A 36 4.27 4.34 8.56
CA HIS A 36 4.16 3.33 9.61
C HIS A 36 5.15 2.18 9.44
N LEU A 37 5.32 1.70 8.21
CA LEU A 37 6.27 0.62 7.90
C LEU A 37 7.73 1.07 8.08
N LYS A 38 8.07 2.30 7.67
CA LYS A 38 9.38 2.91 7.98
C LYS A 38 9.67 2.86 9.48
N THR A 39 8.72 3.33 10.29
CA THR A 39 8.85 3.36 11.75
C THR A 39 9.01 1.95 12.33
N TYR A 40 8.24 0.99 11.82
CA TYR A 40 8.36 -0.41 12.20
C TYR A 40 9.75 -0.99 11.87
N ILE A 41 10.27 -0.73 10.67
CA ILE A 41 11.59 -1.22 10.23
C ILE A 41 12.70 -0.62 11.09
N LEU A 42 12.71 0.69 11.32
CA LEU A 42 13.72 1.34 12.16
C LEU A 42 13.74 0.77 13.58
N ARG A 43 12.56 0.52 14.15
CA ARG A 43 12.45 -0.14 15.45
C ARG A 43 13.03 -1.56 15.40
N LYS A 44 12.79 -2.32 14.34
CA LYS A 44 13.31 -3.69 14.20
C LYS A 44 14.83 -3.74 14.00
N GLU A 45 15.40 -2.76 13.30
CA GLU A 45 16.86 -2.58 13.20
C GLU A 45 17.49 -2.34 14.58
N GLN A 46 16.87 -1.48 15.40
CA GLN A 46 17.35 -1.21 16.77
C GLN A 46 17.22 -2.44 17.68
N GLU A 47 16.09 -3.15 17.61
CA GLU A 47 15.84 -4.35 18.41
C GLU A 47 16.73 -5.54 17.99
N ASN A 48 17.16 -5.59 16.73
CA ASN A 48 17.92 -6.70 16.16
C ASN A 48 19.11 -6.19 15.34
N PRO A 49 20.22 -5.76 15.98
CA PRO A 49 21.36 -5.16 15.29
C PRO A 49 22.06 -6.10 14.28
N SER A 50 21.85 -7.41 14.38
CA SER A 50 22.40 -8.40 13.43
C SER A 50 21.58 -8.54 12.15
N TRP A 51 20.37 -7.97 12.10
CA TRP A 51 19.51 -8.04 10.93
C TRP A 51 19.85 -6.92 9.95
N THR A 52 20.08 -7.27 8.69
CA THR A 52 20.32 -6.25 7.66
C THR A 52 19.04 -5.50 7.33
N ARG A 53 19.19 -4.30 6.78
CA ARG A 53 18.07 -3.49 6.31
C ARG A 53 17.29 -4.21 5.22
N GLU A 54 17.97 -4.87 4.30
CA GLU A 54 17.38 -5.66 3.22
C GLU A 54 16.52 -6.81 3.78
N PHE A 55 17.01 -7.48 4.83
CA PHE A 55 16.25 -8.51 5.52
C PHE A 55 14.97 -7.95 6.15
N ASN A 56 15.05 -6.79 6.81
CA ASN A 56 13.88 -6.15 7.40
C ASN A 56 12.86 -5.68 6.34
N LEU A 57 13.32 -5.15 5.22
CA LEU A 57 12.47 -4.75 4.08
C LEU A 57 11.74 -5.96 3.48
N GLU A 58 12.48 -7.03 3.20
CA GLU A 58 11.92 -8.27 2.62
C GLU A 58 10.92 -8.93 3.58
N ARG A 59 11.26 -8.99 4.86
CA ARG A 59 10.35 -9.49 5.91
C ARG A 59 9.08 -8.66 5.98
N THR A 60 9.20 -7.34 5.92
CA THR A 60 8.06 -6.41 5.96
C THR A 60 7.16 -6.63 4.75
N ARG A 61 7.74 -6.71 3.54
CA ARG A 61 7.00 -7.00 2.31
C ARG A 61 6.21 -8.31 2.42
N LYS A 62 6.85 -9.41 2.82
CA LYS A 62 6.19 -10.71 3.04
C LYS A 62 5.06 -10.65 4.07
N GLY A 63 5.25 -9.86 5.13
CA GLY A 63 4.21 -9.62 6.14
C GLY A 63 2.97 -8.95 5.55
N VAL A 64 3.15 -7.91 4.74
CA VAL A 64 2.06 -7.22 4.05
C VAL A 64 1.38 -8.14 3.03
N GLU A 65 2.14 -8.83 2.19
CA GLU A 65 1.59 -9.77 1.21
C GLU A 65 0.76 -10.88 1.87
N THR A 66 1.15 -11.32 3.07
CA THR A 66 0.37 -12.31 3.83
C THR A 66 -0.98 -11.74 4.25
N LYS A 67 -1.03 -10.47 4.69
CA LYS A 67 -2.28 -9.80 5.05
C LYS A 67 -3.19 -9.53 3.84
N MET A 68 -2.59 -9.21 2.69
CA MET A 68 -3.31 -9.09 1.41
C MET A 68 -3.95 -10.42 1.03
N ARG A 69 -3.17 -11.52 1.03
CA ARG A 69 -3.69 -12.86 0.70
C ARG A 69 -4.77 -13.36 1.65
N SER A 70 -4.71 -12.98 2.92
CA SER A 70 -5.75 -13.32 3.90
C SER A 70 -6.99 -12.43 3.82
N GLY A 71 -7.03 -11.43 2.92
CA GLY A 71 -8.11 -10.46 2.81
C GLY A 71 -8.24 -9.53 4.02
N VAL A 72 -7.20 -9.44 4.85
CA VAL A 72 -7.20 -8.55 6.02
C VAL A 72 -6.96 -7.12 5.58
N TRP A 73 -6.08 -6.94 4.59
CA TRP A 73 -5.80 -5.64 3.98
C TRP A 73 -6.25 -5.67 2.52
N ASP A 74 -7.10 -4.71 2.18
CA ASP A 74 -7.57 -4.47 0.82
C ASP A 74 -6.53 -3.60 0.09
N LEU A 75 -5.49 -4.26 -0.40
CA LEU A 75 -4.39 -3.67 -1.15
C LEU A 75 -4.14 -4.54 -2.38
N GLU A 76 -3.85 -3.91 -3.49
CA GLU A 76 -3.46 -4.55 -4.73
C GLU A 76 -1.92 -4.61 -4.89
N PRO A 77 -1.40 -5.54 -5.70
CA PRO A 77 0.04 -5.65 -5.95
C PRO A 77 0.73 -4.35 -6.41
N PRO A 78 0.13 -3.49 -7.28
CA PRO A 78 0.72 -2.21 -7.64
C PRO A 78 0.87 -1.26 -6.45
N GLU A 79 -0.12 -1.22 -5.55
CA GLU A 79 -0.11 -0.37 -4.37
C GLU A 79 0.98 -0.83 -3.39
N LEU A 80 1.11 -2.13 -3.14
CA LEU A 80 2.21 -2.66 -2.33
C LEU A 80 3.58 -2.28 -2.91
N ASN A 81 3.75 -2.38 -4.24
CA ASN A 81 5.02 -2.00 -4.87
C ASN A 81 5.32 -0.52 -4.68
N TRP A 82 4.31 0.33 -4.81
CA TRP A 82 4.44 1.76 -4.55
C TRP A 82 4.82 2.02 -3.08
N VAL A 83 4.11 1.41 -2.13
CA VAL A 83 4.37 1.54 -0.69
C VAL A 83 5.80 1.09 -0.35
N MET A 84 6.25 -0.07 -0.83
CA MET A 84 7.60 -0.57 -0.53
C MET A 84 8.69 0.30 -1.14
N LYS A 85 8.47 0.84 -2.35
CA LYS A 85 9.39 1.82 -2.94
C LYS A 85 9.46 3.08 -2.07
N ARG A 86 8.31 3.57 -1.64
CA ARG A 86 8.21 4.76 -0.78
C ARG A 86 8.90 4.56 0.57
N VAL A 87 8.75 3.39 1.19
CA VAL A 87 9.48 3.01 2.42
C VAL A 87 10.99 3.09 2.22
N VAL A 88 11.52 2.58 1.09
CA VAL A 88 12.96 2.66 0.78
C VAL A 88 13.41 4.11 0.66
N GLU A 89 12.66 4.97 -0.02
CA GLU A 89 12.96 6.40 -0.14
C GLU A 89 12.94 7.10 1.23
N LEU A 90 12.01 6.74 2.11
CA LEU A 90 11.88 7.31 3.46
C LEU A 90 12.98 6.86 4.44
N LEU A 91 13.67 5.76 4.13
CA LEU A 91 14.76 5.19 4.94
C LEU A 91 16.17 5.62 4.46
N ALA A 92 16.26 6.22 3.27
CA ALA A 92 17.47 6.85 2.75
C ALA A 92 17.82 8.09 3.57
#